data_AF-A0A7S2R0D1-F1
#
_entry.id   AF-A0A7S2R0D1-F1
#
_cell.length_a   1.000
_cell.length_b   1.000
_cell.length_c   1.000
_cell.angle_alpha   90.00
_cell.angle_beta   90.00
_cell.angle_gamma   90.00
#
_symmetry.space_group_name_H-M   'P 1'
#
loop_
_entity.id
_entity.type
_entity.pdbx_description
1 polymer ?
#
loop_
_entity_poly.entity_id
_entity_poly.type
_entity_poly.pdbx_seq_one_letter_code
_entity_poly.pdbx_strand_id
1 'polypeptide(L)'
;MSLSPSRQVFNSRSILNNLPSTPSKSKSPPTSIGSFLKSNPKKNSGNNRIPSPPDLNDTNMNRSESIAYASSNKVQCFRSSSPGFWATTAFLGFVFILSSNIMQPHSGGSHFGYLRSKNKYGVDHFGGAIHPGYFSVDKSVVSPGVFRFAAVTDMDQLSKVTDSKKPLFRSLLLPGILTRNEVSGMYSVELEETRTLTSAHNEAGRGMELSELTLYNDRLLAFDDRTGSVFEILSKNRGMDSYVVPRFVVTEGEGDTDKGMKWEWAAVKDNELYMGSMGKEYTNVDGSVANTNNLWIAILSPTGELRREDWTRQYNFVRAALGASSPGYIITEANLWSSHLKKWLFLPRRISSDKYDENEDERKGSNRMVLVDEKFTQTTVLDIKMSVADSLHGFSTVAFVPGTKDRHAVAIRSVEEDCVGGEEDICKQRSYMIVFETLTGNILMDETRIDSKPGVKYEGLEFVDIYTSEPTFT
;
A
#
# COMPACT_ATOMS: atom_id res chain seq x y z
N MET A 1 -33.73 23.19 -57.06
CA MET A 1 -32.38 22.70 -56.71
C MET A 1 -32.52 21.74 -55.54
N SER A 2 -31.86 20.58 -55.64
CA SER A 2 -31.98 19.30 -54.90
C SER A 2 -32.29 19.41 -53.39
N LEU A 3 -33.30 18.76 -52.80
CA LEU A 3 -33.62 17.31 -52.63
C LEU A 3 -32.65 16.52 -51.72
N SER A 4 -33.21 16.13 -50.56
CA SER A 4 -32.78 15.17 -49.54
C SER A 4 -32.78 13.71 -50.06
N PRO A 5 -32.02 12.78 -49.45
CA PRO A 5 -32.27 11.36 -49.60
C PRO A 5 -32.99 10.74 -48.39
N SER A 6 -34.09 10.10 -48.71
CA SER A 6 -34.73 9.02 -47.95
C SER A 6 -34.41 7.68 -48.62
N ARG A 7 -34.16 6.59 -47.87
CA ARG A 7 -34.94 5.33 -47.92
C ARG A 7 -34.23 4.13 -47.25
N GLN A 8 -34.97 3.51 -46.34
CA GLN A 8 -34.94 2.08 -46.04
C GLN A 8 -35.48 1.25 -47.22
N VAL A 9 -34.99 0.01 -47.38
CA VAL A 9 -35.75 -1.11 -47.97
C VAL A 9 -35.40 -2.41 -47.22
N PHE A 10 -36.43 -3.04 -46.66
CA PHE A 10 -36.50 -4.44 -46.23
C PHE A 10 -36.58 -5.35 -47.47
N ASN A 11 -35.99 -6.55 -47.41
CA ASN A 11 -36.69 -7.72 -47.95
C ASN A 11 -36.27 -9.05 -47.33
N SER A 12 -37.31 -9.83 -47.04
CA SER A 12 -37.44 -11.17 -46.47
C SER A 12 -36.98 -12.31 -47.39
N ARG A 13 -36.61 -13.47 -46.82
CA ARG A 13 -37.33 -14.76 -47.01
C ARG A 13 -36.76 -15.90 -46.15
N SER A 14 -37.70 -16.64 -45.58
CA SER A 14 -37.65 -17.88 -44.81
C SER A 14 -37.24 -19.12 -45.62
N ILE A 15 -36.76 -20.18 -44.94
CA ILE A 15 -37.23 -21.58 -45.08
C ILE A 15 -36.84 -22.37 -43.81
N LEU A 16 -37.83 -23.10 -43.27
CA LEU A 16 -37.78 -24.06 -42.17
C LEU A 16 -37.14 -25.40 -42.59
N ASN A 17 -36.53 -26.12 -41.64
CA ASN A 17 -36.78 -27.56 -41.44
C ASN A 17 -36.33 -28.05 -40.04
N ASN A 18 -37.10 -29.00 -39.53
CA ASN A 18 -37.23 -29.48 -38.14
C ASN A 18 -36.48 -30.81 -37.88
N LEU A 19 -35.92 -30.94 -36.65
CA LEU A 19 -35.88 -32.12 -35.71
C LEU A 19 -35.11 -33.42 -36.12
N PRO A 20 -34.80 -34.39 -35.18
CA PRO A 20 -34.34 -34.32 -33.77
C PRO A 20 -33.28 -35.40 -33.34
N SER A 21 -32.81 -35.31 -32.06
CA SER A 21 -32.29 -36.39 -31.16
C SER A 21 -30.87 -36.97 -31.46
N THR A 22 -29.96 -37.33 -30.55
CA THR A 22 -29.94 -37.80 -29.14
C THR A 22 -28.50 -37.70 -28.56
N PRO A 23 -28.24 -37.96 -27.25
CA PRO A 23 -27.13 -37.40 -26.47
C PRO A 23 -25.90 -38.32 -26.33
N SER A 24 -24.73 -37.77 -26.01
CA SER A 24 -23.65 -38.58 -25.44
C SER A 24 -22.74 -37.84 -24.44
N LYS A 25 -22.84 -38.32 -23.19
CA LYS A 25 -21.77 -38.63 -22.23
C LYS A 25 -20.93 -37.50 -21.62
N SER A 26 -21.39 -37.13 -20.42
CA SER A 26 -20.59 -36.74 -19.27
C SER A 26 -19.34 -37.61 -19.09
N LYS A 27 -18.17 -36.98 -18.91
CA LYS A 27 -16.99 -37.60 -18.28
C LYS A 27 -16.71 -36.86 -16.98
N SER A 28 -17.00 -37.54 -15.88
CA SER A 28 -16.51 -37.24 -14.54
C SER A 28 -15.00 -37.55 -14.45
N PRO A 29 -14.23 -36.80 -13.66
CA PRO A 29 -12.88 -37.20 -13.28
C PRO A 29 -12.95 -38.27 -12.17
N PRO A 30 -12.05 -39.27 -12.16
CA PRO A 30 -12.04 -40.28 -11.11
C PRO A 30 -11.33 -39.78 -9.85
N THR A 31 -12.05 -39.79 -8.74
CA THR A 31 -11.52 -39.93 -7.38
C THR A 31 -10.80 -41.29 -7.26
N SER A 32 -9.52 -41.28 -6.94
CA SER A 32 -8.82 -42.47 -6.40
C SER A 32 -8.39 -42.20 -4.97
N ILE A 33 -9.14 -42.81 -4.05
CA ILE A 33 -8.72 -43.09 -2.68
C ILE A 33 -7.77 -44.30 -2.79
N GLY A 34 -6.50 -44.09 -2.45
CA GLY A 34 -5.47 -45.12 -2.37
C GLY A 34 -4.91 -45.20 -0.96
N SER A 35 -5.65 -45.85 -0.07
CA SER A 35 -5.16 -46.31 1.23
C SER A 35 -4.29 -47.56 1.04
N PHE A 36 -3.01 -47.51 1.38
CA PHE A 36 -2.23 -48.71 1.68
C PHE A 36 -1.24 -48.44 2.83
N LEU A 37 -1.75 -48.61 4.06
CA LEU A 37 -0.99 -49.07 5.21
C LEU A 37 -0.97 -50.60 5.16
N LYS A 38 0.22 -51.21 5.10
CA LYS A 38 0.47 -52.56 5.64
C LYS A 38 1.85 -52.58 6.29
N SER A 39 1.83 -52.33 7.60
CA SER A 39 2.79 -52.84 8.55
C SER A 39 2.59 -54.35 8.73
N ASN A 40 3.67 -55.07 9.01
CA ASN A 40 3.62 -56.39 9.63
C ASN A 40 4.76 -56.51 10.66
N PRO A 41 4.61 -57.34 11.71
CA PRO A 41 5.09 -57.03 13.05
C PRO A 41 6.26 -57.93 13.49
N LYS A 42 7.00 -57.48 14.51
CA LYS A 42 7.70 -58.38 15.43
C LYS A 42 7.40 -58.00 16.88
N LYS A 43 6.91 -59.01 17.61
CA LYS A 43 6.65 -59.06 19.05
C LYS A 43 7.95 -59.07 19.86
N ASN A 44 7.93 -58.42 21.02
CA ASN A 44 8.10 -59.01 22.38
C ASN A 44 8.34 -57.85 23.37
N SER A 45 7.35 -57.50 24.20
CA SER A 45 7.08 -58.02 25.56
C SER A 45 7.91 -57.32 26.64
N GLY A 46 7.25 -56.54 27.50
CA GLY A 46 7.86 -55.94 28.69
C GLY A 46 6.88 -55.04 29.45
N ASN A 47 6.31 -55.58 30.53
CA ASN A 47 5.29 -55.06 31.43
C ASN A 47 5.32 -53.57 31.86
N ASN A 48 4.16 -52.94 31.73
CA ASN A 48 3.32 -52.25 32.74
C ASN A 48 3.92 -51.60 34.02
N ARG A 49 3.47 -50.34 34.18
CA ARG A 49 3.00 -49.58 35.37
C ARG A 49 3.98 -48.66 36.14
N ILE A 50 3.62 -47.37 36.07
CA ILE A 50 3.82 -46.24 37.02
C ILE A 50 2.38 -46.01 37.61
N PRO A 51 2.09 -45.46 38.83
CA PRO A 51 2.79 -44.30 39.39
C PRO A 51 2.85 -44.05 40.94
N SER A 52 3.74 -43.10 41.27
CA SER A 52 3.71 -42.05 42.31
C SER A 52 4.35 -42.23 43.70
N PRO A 53 4.91 -41.13 44.28
CA PRO A 53 5.85 -41.08 45.43
C PRO A 53 5.15 -40.51 46.71
N PRO A 54 5.82 -39.92 47.73
CA PRO A 54 7.24 -39.84 48.14
C PRO A 54 7.46 -40.24 49.62
N ASP A 55 8.71 -40.29 50.11
CA ASP A 55 8.97 -39.86 51.49
C ASP A 55 10.44 -39.57 51.83
N LEU A 56 10.56 -38.72 52.84
CA LEU A 56 11.70 -38.02 53.42
C LEU A 56 12.61 -38.88 54.33
N ASN A 57 13.74 -38.27 54.69
CA ASN A 57 14.69 -38.59 55.79
C ASN A 57 15.63 -39.80 55.56
N ASP A 58 16.89 -39.80 55.98
CA ASP A 58 17.44 -39.16 57.16
C ASP A 58 18.99 -39.04 57.11
N THR A 59 19.47 -38.05 57.86
CA THR A 59 20.64 -38.08 58.77
C THR A 59 22.12 -37.87 58.40
N ASN A 60 22.71 -37.02 59.26
CA ASN A 60 24.02 -37.06 59.95
C ASN A 60 25.24 -36.47 59.24
N MET A 61 26.15 -35.72 59.87
CA MET A 61 26.30 -35.14 61.22
C MET A 61 27.61 -34.33 61.15
N ASN A 62 27.68 -33.13 61.75
CA ASN A 62 28.65 -32.79 62.81
C ASN A 62 28.87 -31.27 63.01
N ARG A 63 28.64 -30.87 64.28
CA ARG A 63 29.41 -29.93 65.14
C ARG A 63 29.70 -28.50 64.62
N SER A 64 29.55 -27.42 65.39
CA SER A 64 29.46 -27.22 66.85
C SER A 64 29.01 -25.77 67.17
N GLU A 65 28.23 -25.64 68.26
CA GLU A 65 28.23 -24.62 69.35
C GLU A 65 29.23 -23.43 69.25
N SER A 66 29.03 -22.20 69.77
CA SER A 66 28.02 -21.55 70.63
C SER A 66 28.44 -20.07 70.90
N ILE A 67 27.46 -19.17 71.06
CA ILE A 67 27.32 -18.12 72.12
C ILE A 67 28.34 -16.93 72.24
N ALA A 68 27.77 -15.71 72.06
CA ALA A 68 27.87 -14.45 72.83
C ALA A 68 29.10 -13.50 72.90
N TYR A 69 28.76 -12.21 72.66
CA TYR A 69 29.17 -10.91 73.24
C TYR A 69 30.60 -10.31 73.08
N ALA A 70 30.60 -9.19 72.33
CA ALA A 70 31.30 -7.89 72.48
C ALA A 70 32.71 -7.79 73.10
N SER A 71 33.66 -7.25 72.32
CA SER A 71 34.67 -6.31 72.82
C SER A 71 35.23 -5.44 71.69
N SER A 72 35.47 -4.16 71.97
CA SER A 72 36.05 -3.18 71.07
C SER A 72 37.52 -3.44 70.76
N ASN A 73 37.97 -3.18 69.53
CA ASN A 73 39.04 -2.22 69.20
C ASN A 73 39.66 -2.46 67.82
N LYS A 74 39.89 -1.33 67.12
CA LYS A 74 40.82 -1.08 66.01
C LYS A 74 40.49 -1.74 64.67
N VAL A 75 39.76 -0.99 63.85
CA VAL A 75 39.75 -1.12 62.39
C VAL A 75 41.16 -0.84 61.87
N GLN A 76 41.88 -1.89 61.50
CA GLN A 76 43.04 -1.80 60.62
C GLN A 76 42.47 -1.62 59.20
N CYS A 77 42.56 -0.41 58.65
CA CYS A 77 42.25 -0.16 57.25
C CYS A 77 43.24 -0.95 56.37
N PHE A 78 42.83 -2.11 55.87
CA PHE A 78 43.46 -2.70 54.70
C PHE A 78 43.18 -1.78 53.51
N ARG A 79 44.18 -0.99 53.11
CA ARG A 79 44.26 -0.44 51.75
C ARG A 79 44.43 -1.60 50.79
N SER A 80 43.33 -2.19 50.32
CA SER A 80 43.35 -3.08 49.16
C SER A 80 43.06 -2.28 47.89
N SER A 81 44.03 -1.48 47.43
CA SER A 81 44.10 -1.17 46.00
C SER A 81 44.66 -2.40 45.29
N SER A 82 43.91 -3.52 45.31
CA SER A 82 44.22 -4.64 44.45
C SER A 82 43.69 -4.29 43.05
N PRO A 83 44.47 -4.50 41.98
CA PRO A 83 43.97 -4.37 40.62
C PRO A 83 42.68 -5.17 40.40
N GLY A 84 42.49 -6.25 41.16
CA GLY A 84 41.27 -7.05 41.20
C GLY A 84 40.03 -6.27 41.62
N PHE A 85 40.09 -5.35 42.60
CA PHE A 85 38.92 -4.56 42.99
C PHE A 85 38.47 -3.61 41.87
N TRP A 86 39.42 -2.93 41.22
CA TRP A 86 39.13 -2.06 40.09
C TRP A 86 38.68 -2.85 38.85
N ALA A 87 39.28 -4.02 38.59
CA ALA A 87 38.86 -4.91 37.51
C ALA A 87 37.43 -5.46 37.75
N THR A 88 37.10 -5.81 38.99
CA THR A 88 35.76 -6.31 39.35
C THR A 88 34.73 -5.18 39.27
N THR A 89 35.08 -3.97 39.71
CA THR A 89 34.18 -2.80 39.63
C THR A 89 33.96 -2.38 38.18
N ALA A 90 35.00 -2.40 37.35
CA ALA A 90 34.90 -2.12 35.92
C ALA A 90 34.10 -3.20 35.17
N PHE A 91 34.32 -4.49 35.50
CA PHE A 91 33.56 -5.60 34.94
C PHE A 91 32.08 -5.53 35.34
N LEU A 92 31.77 -5.27 36.62
CA LEU A 92 30.40 -5.11 37.08
C LEU A 92 29.74 -3.88 36.45
N GLY A 93 30.44 -2.75 36.30
CA GLY A 93 29.93 -1.58 35.58
C GLY A 93 29.66 -1.87 34.10
N PHE A 94 30.55 -2.62 33.43
CA PHE A 94 30.36 -3.06 32.05
C PHE A 94 29.16 -4.01 31.90
N VAL A 95 29.01 -4.97 32.81
CA VAL A 95 27.85 -5.87 32.85
C VAL A 95 26.57 -5.10 33.14
N PHE A 96 26.59 -4.11 34.03
CA PHE A 96 25.43 -3.27 34.36
C PHE A 96 25.00 -2.37 33.20
N ILE A 97 25.96 -1.85 32.43
CA ILE A 97 25.69 -1.08 31.21
C ILE A 97 25.08 -1.99 30.13
N LEU A 98 25.63 -3.20 29.93
CA LEU A 98 25.10 -4.18 28.99
C LEU A 98 23.73 -4.75 29.40
N SER A 99 23.45 -4.86 30.69
CA SER A 99 22.19 -5.39 31.22
C SER A 99 21.14 -4.31 31.50
N SER A 100 21.53 -3.04 31.49
CA SER A 100 20.58 -1.92 31.55
C SER A 100 19.79 -1.84 30.24
N ASN A 101 18.50 -1.56 30.34
CA ASN A 101 17.62 -1.28 29.20
C ASN A 101 18.03 -0.03 28.38
N ILE A 102 19.17 0.59 28.71
CA ILE A 102 19.79 1.69 27.97
C ILE A 102 20.54 1.15 26.72
N MET A 103 20.92 -0.13 26.70
CA MET A 103 21.60 -0.79 25.57
C MET A 103 20.76 -1.88 24.86
N GLN A 104 19.51 -2.09 25.27
CA GLN A 104 18.58 -2.90 24.49
C GLN A 104 17.83 -2.00 23.51
N PRO A 105 18.18 -1.94 22.21
CA PRO A 105 17.19 -1.55 21.23
C PRO A 105 16.04 -2.54 21.37
N HIS A 106 14.80 -2.02 21.40
CA HIS A 106 13.63 -2.85 21.21
C HIS A 106 13.84 -3.70 19.95
N SER A 107 14.03 -5.01 20.17
CA SER A 107 13.84 -6.12 19.25
C SER A 107 13.76 -5.75 17.76
N GLY A 108 14.93 -5.74 17.12
CA GLY A 108 15.12 -5.72 15.67
C GLY A 108 16.60 -5.92 15.40
N GLY A 109 16.98 -7.12 14.98
CA GLY A 109 18.37 -7.60 15.02
C GLY A 109 19.38 -6.69 14.30
N SER A 110 20.34 -6.17 15.05
CA SER A 110 21.58 -5.63 14.51
C SER A 110 22.75 -6.26 15.28
N HIS A 111 23.46 -7.17 14.60
CA HIS A 111 24.69 -7.74 15.12
C HIS A 111 25.74 -6.62 15.29
N PHE A 112 26.25 -6.51 16.51
CA PHE A 112 27.32 -5.59 16.91
C PHE A 112 28.63 -5.93 16.17
N GLY A 113 28.96 -5.18 15.12
CA GLY A 113 30.27 -5.21 14.45
C GLY A 113 31.14 -4.05 14.91
N TYR A 114 32.02 -4.27 15.88
CA TYR A 114 33.03 -3.31 16.36
C TYR A 114 34.23 -3.15 15.38
N LEU A 115 33.95 -3.13 14.07
CA LEU A 115 34.91 -2.76 13.02
C LEU A 115 34.29 -1.62 12.22
N ARG A 116 34.41 -0.42 12.78
CA ARG A 116 34.04 0.84 12.13
C ARG A 116 34.98 1.06 10.94
N SER A 117 34.60 0.55 9.78
CA SER A 117 35.18 0.99 8.51
C SER A 117 35.07 2.52 8.46
N LYS A 118 36.18 3.20 8.20
CA LYS A 118 36.24 4.65 7.95
C LYS A 118 35.61 4.99 6.58
N ASN A 119 34.42 4.49 6.28
CA ASN A 119 33.65 5.01 5.16
C ASN A 119 33.03 6.33 5.59
N LYS A 120 33.48 7.40 4.93
CA LYS A 120 33.12 8.80 5.15
C LYS A 120 31.71 9.15 4.63
N TYR A 121 30.91 8.14 4.33
CA TYR A 121 29.55 8.26 3.81
C TYR A 121 28.65 7.47 4.77
N GLY A 122 27.98 8.17 5.69
CA GLY A 122 26.76 7.64 6.28
C GLY A 122 25.73 7.66 5.16
N VAL A 123 25.59 6.55 4.44
CA VAL A 123 24.66 6.48 3.31
C VAL A 123 23.32 6.08 3.91
N ASP A 124 22.36 7.01 3.91
CA ASP A 124 20.97 6.68 4.18
C ASP A 124 20.48 5.73 3.08
N HIS A 125 20.40 4.44 3.39
CA HIS A 125 20.07 3.39 2.42
C HIS A 125 18.55 3.23 2.28
N PHE A 126 17.91 4.15 1.57
CA PHE A 126 16.51 3.99 1.18
C PHE A 126 16.38 2.91 0.09
N GLY A 127 15.97 1.70 0.44
CA GLY A 127 15.75 0.61 -0.55
C GLY A 127 16.98 0.30 -1.40
N GLY A 128 18.18 0.40 -0.80
CA GLY A 128 19.45 0.20 -1.50
C GLY A 128 19.88 1.33 -2.44
N ALA A 129 19.18 2.47 -2.46
CA ALA A 129 19.62 3.64 -3.20
C ALA A 129 20.97 4.14 -2.65
N ILE A 130 21.91 4.40 -3.56
CA ILE A 130 23.24 4.98 -3.24
C ILE A 130 23.22 6.52 -3.29
N HIS A 131 22.17 7.09 -3.85
CA HIS A 131 22.02 8.53 -4.05
C HIS A 131 20.71 9.02 -3.41
N PRO A 132 20.68 10.26 -2.89
CA PRO A 132 19.46 10.86 -2.37
C PRO A 132 18.42 11.05 -3.47
N GLY A 133 17.16 11.21 -3.06
CA GLY A 133 16.11 11.72 -3.94
C GLY A 133 16.42 13.14 -4.41
N TYR A 134 15.74 13.61 -5.46
CA TYR A 134 15.96 14.92 -6.05
C TYR A 134 14.69 15.61 -6.58
N PHE A 135 13.55 14.96 -6.50
CA PHE A 135 12.25 15.55 -6.78
C PHE A 135 11.70 16.20 -5.52
N SER A 136 11.01 17.34 -5.65
CA SER A 136 10.34 17.96 -4.52
C SER A 136 9.06 18.66 -4.97
N VAL A 137 8.08 18.71 -4.06
CA VAL A 137 6.79 19.40 -4.32
C VAL A 137 7.02 20.88 -4.62
N ASP A 138 7.98 21.54 -3.97
CA ASP A 138 8.28 22.96 -4.21
C ASP A 138 8.70 23.23 -5.67
N LYS A 139 9.43 22.30 -6.30
CA LYS A 139 9.84 22.43 -7.71
C LYS A 139 8.68 22.23 -8.70
N SER A 140 7.56 21.66 -8.24
CA SER A 140 6.35 21.57 -9.07
C SER A 140 5.71 22.95 -9.32
N VAL A 141 5.96 23.94 -8.46
CA VAL A 141 5.39 25.28 -8.59
C VAL A 141 6.18 26.08 -9.63
N VAL A 142 5.61 26.23 -10.84
CA VAL A 142 6.25 26.96 -11.95
C VAL A 142 6.19 28.46 -11.72
N SER A 143 5.04 28.94 -11.26
CA SER A 143 4.76 30.32 -10.87
C SER A 143 3.55 30.34 -9.95
N PRO A 144 3.20 31.47 -9.30
CA PRO A 144 2.01 31.53 -8.44
C PRO A 144 0.75 31.06 -9.19
N GLY A 145 0.14 29.98 -8.69
CA GLY A 145 -1.06 29.39 -9.28
C GLY A 145 -0.82 28.45 -10.47
N VAL A 146 0.43 28.18 -10.87
CA VAL A 146 0.77 27.26 -11.96
C VAL A 146 1.63 26.12 -11.42
N PHE A 147 1.16 24.89 -11.56
CA PHE A 147 1.74 23.71 -10.94
C PHE A 147 1.95 22.60 -11.96
N ARG A 148 3.13 21.98 -11.97
CA ARG A 148 3.37 20.72 -12.67
C ARG A 148 2.89 19.55 -11.82
N PHE A 149 2.36 18.53 -12.47
CA PHE A 149 2.08 17.26 -11.83
C PHE A 149 2.40 16.13 -12.80
N ALA A 150 2.41 14.91 -12.28
CA ALA A 150 2.39 13.71 -13.10
C ALA A 150 1.34 12.74 -12.58
N ALA A 151 0.81 11.90 -13.47
CA ALA A 151 -0.08 10.80 -13.13
C ALA A 151 0.41 9.48 -13.74
N VAL A 152 0.17 8.37 -13.06
CA VAL A 152 0.53 7.02 -13.55
C VAL A 152 -0.70 6.18 -13.82
N THR A 153 -0.57 5.25 -14.77
CA THR A 153 -1.65 4.34 -15.13
C THR A 153 -1.55 3.00 -14.42
N ASP A 154 -2.69 2.50 -14.00
CA ASP A 154 -2.95 1.07 -13.96
C ASP A 154 -3.66 0.66 -15.27
N MET A 155 -3.10 -0.33 -15.96
CA MET A 155 -3.66 -0.87 -17.20
C MET A 155 -4.11 -2.32 -17.04
N ASP A 156 -4.20 -2.83 -15.82
CA ASP A 156 -4.47 -4.23 -15.50
C ASP A 156 -3.59 -5.16 -16.35
N GLN A 157 -4.14 -6.20 -16.98
CA GLN A 157 -3.34 -7.12 -17.79
C GLN A 157 -2.91 -6.51 -19.14
N LEU A 158 -3.48 -5.37 -19.56
CA LEU A 158 -3.00 -4.61 -20.72
C LEU A 158 -1.63 -3.94 -20.46
N SER A 159 -1.16 -3.94 -19.21
CA SER A 159 0.22 -3.61 -18.85
C SER A 159 1.24 -4.51 -19.57
N LYS A 160 0.87 -5.74 -19.94
CA LYS A 160 1.77 -6.70 -20.57
C LYS A 160 2.17 -6.28 -21.98
N VAL A 161 3.48 -6.26 -22.24
CA VAL A 161 4.06 -5.98 -23.54
C VAL A 161 4.11 -7.28 -24.36
N THR A 162 3.14 -7.46 -25.27
CA THR A 162 2.88 -8.73 -25.97
C THR A 162 3.93 -9.14 -27.00
N ASP A 163 4.68 -8.18 -27.54
CA ASP A 163 5.74 -8.40 -28.54
C ASP A 163 7.12 -8.68 -27.91
N SER A 164 7.23 -8.63 -26.57
CA SER A 164 8.46 -8.95 -25.86
C SER A 164 8.70 -10.47 -25.73
N LYS A 165 9.95 -10.91 -25.96
CA LYS A 165 10.36 -12.33 -25.80
C LYS A 165 10.40 -12.80 -24.35
N LYS A 166 10.54 -11.88 -23.40
CA LYS A 166 10.56 -12.13 -21.95
C LYS A 166 9.42 -11.34 -21.31
N PRO A 167 8.89 -11.77 -20.14
CA PRO A 167 7.90 -10.98 -19.42
C PRO A 167 8.38 -9.53 -19.26
N LEU A 168 7.58 -8.61 -19.78
CA LEU A 168 7.82 -7.18 -19.75
C LEU A 168 6.47 -6.51 -19.62
N PHE A 169 6.40 -5.56 -18.71
CA PHE A 169 5.18 -4.84 -18.38
C PHE A 169 5.45 -3.34 -18.46
N ARG A 170 4.39 -2.57 -18.69
CA ARG A 170 4.46 -1.13 -18.85
C ARG A 170 3.35 -0.40 -18.10
N SER A 171 3.66 0.83 -17.72
CA SER A 171 2.72 1.86 -17.26
C SER A 171 3.02 3.17 -18.00
N LEU A 172 2.05 4.07 -18.13
CA LEU A 172 2.24 5.39 -18.70
C LEU A 172 2.41 6.42 -17.58
N LEU A 173 3.35 7.35 -17.75
CA LEU A 173 3.54 8.52 -16.89
C LEU A 173 3.09 9.75 -17.68
N LEU A 174 1.97 10.35 -17.27
CA LEU A 174 1.34 11.50 -17.89
C LEU A 174 1.75 12.79 -17.16
N PRO A 175 2.60 13.65 -17.75
CA PRO A 175 2.83 14.99 -17.23
C PRO A 175 1.64 15.91 -17.52
N GLY A 176 1.44 16.90 -16.66
CA GLY A 176 0.47 17.97 -16.90
C GLY A 176 0.77 19.25 -16.12
N ILE A 177 0.02 20.29 -16.46
CA ILE A 177 0.05 21.60 -15.82
C ILE A 177 -1.35 21.93 -15.31
N LEU A 178 -1.45 22.21 -14.02
CA LEU A 178 -2.64 22.72 -13.37
C LEU A 178 -2.48 24.23 -13.15
N THR A 179 -3.40 25.02 -13.70
CA THR A 179 -3.36 26.50 -13.63
C THR A 179 -4.59 27.04 -12.93
N ARG A 180 -4.39 27.90 -11.92
CA ARG A 180 -5.44 28.62 -11.22
C ARG A 180 -5.63 30.00 -11.85
N ASN A 181 -6.85 30.30 -12.28
CA ASN A 181 -7.23 31.65 -12.67
C ASN A 181 -7.39 32.53 -11.41
N GLU A 182 -6.65 33.64 -11.32
CA GLU A 182 -6.68 34.51 -10.14
C GLU A 182 -8.02 35.24 -9.96
N VAL A 183 -8.72 35.54 -11.05
CA VAL A 183 -9.96 36.32 -11.05
C VAL A 183 -11.14 35.46 -10.66
N SER A 184 -11.33 34.31 -11.31
CA SER A 184 -12.44 33.41 -11.03
C SER A 184 -12.17 32.47 -9.86
N GLY A 185 -10.90 32.23 -9.53
CA GLY A 185 -10.47 31.25 -8.54
C GLY A 185 -10.57 29.78 -9.00
N MET A 186 -11.00 29.55 -10.25
CA MET A 186 -11.15 28.24 -10.87
C MET A 186 -9.83 27.74 -11.45
N TYR A 187 -9.71 26.42 -11.60
CA TYR A 187 -8.57 25.75 -12.20
C TYR A 187 -8.89 25.26 -13.62
N SER A 188 -7.85 25.13 -14.42
CA SER A 188 -7.83 24.44 -15.71
C SER A 188 -6.61 23.52 -15.77
N VAL A 189 -6.70 22.45 -16.56
CA VAL A 189 -5.62 21.48 -16.75
C VAL A 189 -5.17 21.43 -18.21
N GLU A 190 -3.86 21.34 -18.41
CA GLU A 190 -3.22 21.03 -19.68
C GLU A 190 -2.42 19.73 -19.53
N LEU A 191 -2.64 18.79 -20.45
CA LEU A 191 -1.97 17.49 -20.43
C LEU A 191 -0.87 17.45 -21.50
N GLU A 192 0.26 16.84 -21.16
CA GLU A 192 1.43 16.73 -22.03
C GLU A 192 1.59 15.29 -22.56
N GLU A 193 2.62 15.05 -23.39
CA GLU A 193 2.86 13.71 -23.97
C GLU A 193 3.31 12.72 -22.88
N THR A 194 2.70 11.52 -22.88
CA THR A 194 3.01 10.46 -21.93
C THR A 194 4.41 9.86 -22.16
N ARG A 195 5.12 9.57 -21.07
CA ARG A 195 6.31 8.70 -21.07
C ARG A 195 5.90 7.25 -20.78
N THR A 196 6.67 6.29 -21.25
CA THR A 196 6.44 4.87 -20.95
C THR A 196 7.43 4.38 -19.90
N LEU A 197 6.91 3.89 -18.78
CA LEU A 197 7.66 3.19 -17.74
C LEU A 197 7.60 1.69 -18.02
N THR A 198 8.71 0.97 -17.86
CA THR A 198 8.73 -0.48 -18.10
C THR A 198 9.52 -1.22 -17.01
N SER A 199 9.08 -2.45 -16.70
CA SER A 199 9.79 -3.36 -15.80
C SER A 199 9.53 -4.82 -16.17
N ALA A 200 10.48 -5.68 -15.83
CA ALA A 200 10.32 -7.14 -15.93
C ALA A 200 9.84 -7.78 -14.60
N HIS A 201 9.79 -7.00 -13.52
CA HIS A 201 9.24 -7.46 -12.23
C HIS A 201 7.77 -7.79 -12.40
N ASN A 202 7.38 -8.97 -11.95
CA ASN A 202 6.01 -9.46 -12.09
C ASN A 202 5.73 -10.56 -11.06
N GLU A 203 4.46 -10.72 -10.74
CA GLU A 203 3.91 -11.80 -9.91
C GLU A 203 2.83 -12.48 -10.74
N ALA A 204 2.95 -13.79 -10.92
CA ALA A 204 2.03 -14.58 -11.74
C ALA A 204 1.80 -14.02 -13.16
N GLY A 205 2.79 -13.35 -13.75
CA GLY A 205 2.68 -12.79 -15.10
C GLY A 205 1.89 -11.48 -15.18
N ARG A 206 1.74 -10.75 -14.07
CA ARG A 206 1.21 -9.37 -13.98
C ARG A 206 2.19 -8.45 -13.28
N GLY A 207 2.22 -7.17 -13.64
CA GLY A 207 3.09 -6.16 -13.01
C GLY A 207 3.01 -4.82 -13.71
N MET A 208 3.63 -3.78 -13.12
CA MET A 208 3.48 -2.39 -13.57
C MET A 208 2.02 -1.90 -13.59
N GLU A 209 1.20 -2.43 -12.70
CA GLU A 209 -0.16 -1.98 -12.44
C GLU A 209 -0.06 -0.96 -11.31
N LEU A 210 0.29 0.27 -11.70
CA LEU A 210 0.71 1.31 -10.76
C LEU A 210 -0.51 2.06 -10.19
N SER A 211 -0.86 1.73 -8.95
CA SER A 211 -2.10 2.16 -8.29
C SER A 211 -1.93 3.35 -7.33
N GLU A 212 -0.75 3.99 -7.30
CA GLU A 212 -0.55 5.29 -6.64
C GLU A 212 0.78 5.94 -7.09
N LEU A 213 0.91 7.25 -6.90
CA LEU A 213 2.13 8.04 -7.06
C LEU A 213 2.33 8.97 -5.86
N THR A 214 3.49 8.94 -5.21
CA THR A 214 3.75 9.78 -4.02
C THR A 214 5.20 10.23 -3.94
N LEU A 215 5.42 11.50 -3.60
CA LEU A 215 6.74 12.02 -3.24
C LEU A 215 7.05 11.72 -1.77
N TYR A 216 8.13 10.99 -1.54
CA TYR A 216 8.63 10.71 -0.20
C TYR A 216 10.15 10.73 -0.15
N ASN A 217 10.72 11.47 0.81
CA ASN A 217 12.17 11.61 0.97
C ASN A 217 12.88 12.08 -0.33
N ASP A 218 12.25 13.03 -1.02
CA ASP A 218 12.62 13.55 -2.34
C ASP A 218 12.63 12.52 -3.49
N ARG A 219 11.97 11.37 -3.28
CA ARG A 219 11.85 10.28 -4.26
C ARG A 219 10.43 10.21 -4.75
N LEU A 220 10.26 10.15 -6.07
CA LEU A 220 8.95 9.91 -6.69
C LEU A 220 8.71 8.41 -6.70
N LEU A 221 7.76 7.94 -5.90
CA LEU A 221 7.47 6.51 -5.71
C LEU A 221 6.17 6.13 -6.40
N ALA A 222 6.17 4.98 -7.05
CA ALA A 222 4.98 4.36 -7.65
C ALA A 222 4.81 2.93 -7.13
N PHE A 223 3.57 2.49 -6.99
CA PHE A 223 3.22 1.30 -6.21
C PHE A 223 2.52 0.28 -7.11
N ASP A 224 3.12 -0.89 -7.31
CA ASP A 224 2.57 -1.97 -8.14
C ASP A 224 1.71 -2.89 -7.29
N ASP A 225 0.40 -2.91 -7.52
CA ASP A 225 -0.59 -3.62 -6.70
C ASP A 225 -0.55 -5.16 -6.88
N ARG A 226 0.22 -5.64 -7.86
CA ARG A 226 0.38 -7.06 -8.14
C ARG A 226 1.53 -7.66 -7.38
N THR A 227 2.70 -7.05 -7.52
CA THR A 227 3.94 -7.56 -6.92
C THR A 227 4.16 -7.03 -5.51
N GLY A 228 3.38 -6.04 -5.07
CA GLY A 228 3.67 -5.29 -3.86
C GLY A 228 4.95 -4.46 -3.95
N SER A 229 5.48 -4.24 -5.16
CA SER A 229 6.71 -3.48 -5.35
C SER A 229 6.47 -1.98 -5.16
N VAL A 230 7.41 -1.33 -4.47
CA VAL A 230 7.54 0.12 -4.47
C VAL A 230 8.68 0.48 -5.41
N PHE A 231 8.34 1.09 -6.54
CA PHE A 231 9.28 1.58 -7.52
C PHE A 231 9.64 3.04 -7.24
N GLU A 232 10.90 3.41 -7.41
CA GLU A 232 11.30 4.80 -7.56
C GLU A 232 11.36 5.14 -9.05
N ILE A 233 10.66 6.21 -9.45
CA ILE A 233 10.76 6.80 -10.79
C ILE A 233 11.96 7.74 -10.80
N LEU A 234 12.83 7.56 -11.79
CA LEU A 234 14.04 8.36 -11.99
C LEU A 234 14.04 8.97 -13.39
N SER A 235 14.59 10.18 -13.49
CA SER A 235 14.92 10.86 -14.74
C SER A 235 16.14 10.25 -15.42
N LYS A 236 16.14 10.29 -16.74
CA LYS A 236 17.32 10.08 -17.59
C LYS A 236 17.25 11.05 -18.77
N ASN A 237 18.35 11.17 -19.51
CA ASN A 237 18.46 12.06 -20.66
C ASN A 237 18.15 13.53 -20.26
N ARG A 238 18.69 13.98 -19.13
CA ARG A 238 18.49 15.35 -18.59
C ARG A 238 17.01 15.67 -18.32
N GLY A 239 16.29 14.72 -17.72
CA GLY A 239 14.87 14.88 -17.38
C GLY A 239 13.90 14.76 -18.56
N MET A 240 14.36 14.40 -19.76
CA MET A 240 13.49 14.24 -20.93
C MET A 240 12.81 12.87 -21.02
N ASP A 241 13.30 11.88 -20.26
CA ASP A 241 12.69 10.56 -20.17
C ASP A 241 12.78 10.03 -18.74
N SER A 242 12.02 8.97 -18.45
CA SER A 242 11.92 8.37 -17.11
C SER A 242 12.12 6.85 -17.16
N TYR A 243 12.51 6.28 -16.02
CA TYR A 243 12.58 4.83 -15.82
C TYR A 243 12.29 4.50 -14.36
N VAL A 244 11.95 3.23 -14.08
CA VAL A 244 11.65 2.76 -12.73
C VAL A 244 12.76 1.88 -12.18
N VAL A 245 12.97 1.94 -10.86
CA VAL A 245 13.87 1.07 -10.11
C VAL A 245 13.14 0.50 -8.90
N PRO A 246 13.06 -0.83 -8.72
CA PRO A 246 12.44 -1.42 -7.55
C PRO A 246 13.26 -1.08 -6.28
N ARG A 247 12.58 -0.61 -5.23
CA ARG A 247 13.19 -0.28 -3.93
C ARG A 247 12.77 -1.24 -2.83
N PHE A 248 11.50 -1.62 -2.84
CA PHE A 248 10.93 -2.54 -1.87
C PHE A 248 10.00 -3.51 -2.57
N VAL A 249 9.84 -4.69 -1.98
CA VAL A 249 8.79 -5.67 -2.30
C VAL A 249 8.14 -6.00 -0.97
N VAL A 250 6.85 -5.72 -0.83
CA VAL A 250 6.12 -5.83 0.43
C VAL A 250 4.93 -6.75 0.23
N THR A 251 4.82 -7.74 1.10
CA THR A 251 3.74 -8.73 1.09
C THR A 251 2.50 -8.23 1.83
N GLU A 252 1.34 -8.80 1.48
CA GLU A 252 0.04 -8.41 2.02
C GLU A 252 -0.16 -8.80 3.50
N GLY A 253 -1.17 -8.18 4.13
CA GLY A 253 -1.57 -8.50 5.51
C GLY A 253 -0.48 -8.18 6.53
N GLU A 254 -0.34 -9.05 7.54
CA GLU A 254 0.68 -8.93 8.59
C GLU A 254 2.11 -9.22 8.10
N GLY A 255 2.26 -9.73 6.87
CA GLY A 255 3.53 -9.93 6.19
C GLY A 255 3.97 -11.38 6.01
N ASP A 256 3.36 -12.34 6.72
CA ASP A 256 3.65 -13.77 6.62
C ASP A 256 2.88 -14.44 5.46
N THR A 257 3.02 -13.87 4.27
CA THR A 257 2.43 -14.35 3.01
C THR A 257 3.48 -14.30 1.89
N ASP A 258 3.25 -15.01 0.79
CA ASP A 258 4.09 -14.97 -0.41
C ASP A 258 3.56 -14.03 -1.50
N LYS A 259 2.36 -13.48 -1.30
CA LYS A 259 1.66 -12.59 -2.23
C LYS A 259 2.00 -11.12 -1.96
N GLY A 260 2.30 -10.39 -3.03
CA GLY A 260 2.48 -8.94 -3.01
C GLY A 260 1.29 -8.19 -2.44
N MET A 261 1.55 -7.09 -1.72
CA MET A 261 0.51 -6.21 -1.24
C MET A 261 -0.22 -5.55 -2.42
N LYS A 262 -1.56 -5.61 -2.39
CA LYS A 262 -2.42 -4.84 -3.29
C LYS A 262 -2.46 -3.39 -2.84
N TRP A 263 -1.49 -2.61 -3.29
CA TRP A 263 -1.40 -1.17 -3.02
C TRP A 263 -2.52 -0.42 -3.71
N GLU A 264 -3.08 0.55 -3.02
CA GLU A 264 -4.20 1.35 -3.53
C GLU A 264 -4.07 2.83 -3.17
N TRP A 265 -3.26 3.17 -2.18
CA TRP A 265 -3.05 4.55 -1.76
C TRP A 265 -1.76 4.66 -0.94
N ALA A 266 -1.21 5.86 -0.91
CA ALA A 266 -0.07 6.20 -0.09
C ALA A 266 -0.16 7.65 0.40
N ALA A 267 0.34 7.90 1.60
CA ALA A 267 0.29 9.21 2.22
C ALA A 267 1.51 9.44 3.11
N VAL A 268 2.00 10.67 3.16
CA VAL A 268 3.08 11.05 4.08
C VAL A 268 2.50 11.69 5.34
N LYS A 269 2.78 11.09 6.49
CA LYS A 269 2.41 11.62 7.81
C LYS A 269 3.59 11.59 8.75
N ASP A 270 3.90 12.76 9.33
CA ASP A 270 4.97 12.92 10.33
C ASP A 270 6.31 12.31 9.89
N ASN A 271 6.68 12.57 8.63
CA ASN A 271 7.87 12.06 7.95
C ASN A 271 7.92 10.53 7.76
N GLU A 272 6.81 9.81 7.94
CA GLU A 272 6.72 8.41 7.53
C GLU A 272 5.79 8.28 6.31
N LEU A 273 6.07 7.28 5.47
CA LEU A 273 5.23 6.91 4.33
C LEU A 273 4.28 5.81 4.75
N TYR A 274 2.99 6.11 4.79
CA TYR A 274 1.88 5.18 5.03
C TYR A 274 1.41 4.67 3.68
N MET A 275 1.29 3.36 3.51
CA MET A 275 0.87 2.71 2.28
C MET A 275 -0.19 1.67 2.64
N GLY A 276 -1.31 1.64 1.93
CA GLY A 276 -2.39 0.73 2.24
C GLY A 276 -3.09 0.14 1.03
N SER A 277 -3.95 -0.82 1.32
CA SER A 277 -4.83 -1.48 0.36
C SER A 277 -6.26 -0.91 0.44
N MET A 278 -7.20 -1.58 -0.22
CA MET A 278 -8.59 -1.16 -0.45
C MET A 278 -9.40 -0.90 0.83
N GLY A 279 -8.95 -1.39 1.99
CA GLY A 279 -9.59 -1.11 3.28
C GLY A 279 -10.88 -1.89 3.56
N LYS A 280 -11.05 -3.07 2.96
CA LYS A 280 -12.18 -3.99 3.18
C LYS A 280 -11.71 -5.44 3.32
N GLU A 281 -12.45 -6.25 4.08
CA GLU A 281 -12.28 -7.70 4.15
C GLU A 281 -12.34 -8.36 2.76
N TYR A 282 -11.41 -9.29 2.47
CA TYR A 282 -11.51 -10.13 1.27
C TYR A 282 -12.59 -11.20 1.51
N THR A 283 -13.59 -11.23 0.63
CA THR A 283 -14.79 -12.07 0.80
C THR A 283 -14.89 -13.13 -0.29
N ASN A 284 -15.31 -14.33 0.09
CA ASN A 284 -15.72 -15.37 -0.85
C ASN A 284 -17.03 -14.96 -1.56
N VAL A 285 -17.38 -15.68 -2.63
CA VAL A 285 -18.64 -15.48 -3.38
C VAL A 285 -19.88 -15.58 -2.47
N ASP A 286 -19.85 -16.46 -1.46
CA ASP A 286 -20.94 -16.59 -0.49
C ASP A 286 -21.02 -15.43 0.52
N GLY A 287 -20.02 -14.53 0.53
CA GLY A 287 -19.91 -13.38 1.42
C GLY A 287 -19.18 -13.64 2.73
N SER A 288 -18.74 -14.86 2.98
CA SER A 288 -17.88 -15.14 4.13
C SER A 288 -16.53 -14.45 3.96
N VAL A 289 -15.96 -13.96 5.06
CA VAL A 289 -14.63 -13.36 5.07
C VAL A 289 -13.59 -14.47 4.92
N ALA A 290 -12.81 -14.41 3.85
CA ALA A 290 -11.70 -15.32 3.60
C ALA A 290 -10.43 -14.87 4.32
N ASN A 291 -10.13 -13.57 4.31
CA ASN A 291 -9.03 -12.97 5.08
C ASN A 291 -9.25 -11.45 5.26
N THR A 292 -8.36 -10.83 6.04
CA THR A 292 -8.37 -9.39 6.35
C THR A 292 -7.12 -8.68 5.85
N ASN A 293 -6.40 -9.23 4.86
CA ASN A 293 -5.09 -8.72 4.45
C ASN A 293 -5.16 -7.28 3.94
N ASN A 294 -6.23 -6.90 3.25
CA ASN A 294 -6.44 -5.54 2.74
C ASN A 294 -6.79 -4.49 3.82
N LEU A 295 -6.94 -4.91 5.08
CA LEU A 295 -7.14 -4.02 6.23
C LEU A 295 -5.82 -3.63 6.91
N TRP A 296 -4.71 -4.25 6.53
CA TRP A 296 -3.38 -3.88 7.00
C TRP A 296 -2.78 -2.78 6.15
N ILE A 297 -1.95 -1.96 6.79
CA ILE A 297 -1.11 -0.98 6.11
C ILE A 297 0.36 -1.25 6.43
N ALA A 298 1.25 -0.77 5.57
CA ALA A 298 2.67 -0.72 5.87
C ALA A 298 3.12 0.73 6.03
N ILE A 299 4.07 0.94 6.93
CA ILE A 299 4.61 2.25 7.25
C ILE A 299 6.12 2.18 7.15
N LEU A 300 6.68 3.05 6.31
CA LEU A 300 8.09 3.10 5.98
C LEU A 300 8.72 4.36 6.55
N SER A 301 9.73 4.20 7.40
CA SER A 301 10.50 5.32 7.96
C SER A 301 11.44 5.95 6.92
N PRO A 302 11.98 7.17 7.14
CA PRO A 302 12.92 7.80 6.21
C PRO A 302 14.19 6.98 5.97
N THR A 303 14.56 6.16 6.95
CA THR A 303 15.74 5.28 6.92
C THR A 303 15.45 3.92 6.26
N GLY A 304 14.21 3.68 5.82
CA GLY A 304 13.81 2.45 5.12
C GLY A 304 13.35 1.31 6.04
N GLU A 305 13.09 1.59 7.32
CA GLU A 305 12.53 0.60 8.24
C GLU A 305 11.04 0.44 7.98
N LEU A 306 10.59 -0.81 7.76
CA LEU A 306 9.21 -1.12 7.46
C LEU A 306 8.53 -1.74 8.69
N ARG A 307 7.38 -1.19 9.07
CA ARG A 307 6.47 -1.76 10.07
C ARG A 307 5.07 -1.89 9.47
N ARG A 308 4.22 -2.70 10.11
CA ARG A 308 2.84 -2.93 9.67
C ARG A 308 1.87 -2.63 10.80
N GLU A 309 0.69 -2.16 10.43
CA GLU A 309 -0.39 -1.90 11.37
C GLU A 309 -1.71 -2.46 10.84
N ASP A 310 -2.48 -3.09 11.72
CA ASP A 310 -3.87 -3.44 11.44
C ASP A 310 -4.73 -2.18 11.57
N TRP A 311 -5.28 -1.73 10.43
CA TRP A 311 -6.14 -0.56 10.32
C TRP A 311 -7.64 -0.91 10.30
N THR A 312 -8.02 -2.12 10.70
CA THR A 312 -9.42 -2.57 10.77
C THR A 312 -10.31 -1.56 11.50
N ARG A 313 -9.86 -0.98 12.62
CA ARG A 313 -10.67 -0.02 13.39
C ARG A 313 -10.86 1.30 12.65
N GLN A 314 -9.82 1.76 11.97
CA GLN A 314 -9.75 3.01 11.22
C GLN A 314 -10.69 2.93 10.01
N TYR A 315 -10.58 1.87 9.21
CA TYR A 315 -11.48 1.64 8.09
C TYR A 315 -12.94 1.47 8.56
N ASN A 316 -13.17 0.76 9.66
CA ASN A 316 -14.52 0.61 10.24
C ASN A 316 -15.12 1.94 10.70
N PHE A 317 -14.32 2.83 11.25
CA PHE A 317 -14.76 4.15 11.68
C PHE A 317 -15.24 4.99 10.49
N VAL A 318 -14.47 5.02 9.40
CA VAL A 318 -14.85 5.71 8.15
C VAL A 318 -16.07 5.05 7.51
N ARG A 319 -16.08 3.72 7.41
CA ARG A 319 -17.18 2.91 6.90
C ARG A 319 -18.50 3.20 7.62
N ALA A 320 -18.48 3.28 8.95
CA ALA A 320 -19.65 3.60 9.76
C ALA A 320 -20.12 5.05 9.56
N ALA A 321 -19.21 6.02 9.50
CA ALA A 321 -19.54 7.43 9.26
C ALA A 321 -20.25 7.64 7.90
N LEU A 322 -19.95 6.79 6.91
CA LEU A 322 -20.56 6.82 5.59
C LEU A 322 -21.89 6.07 5.50
N GLY A 323 -22.35 5.41 6.58
CA GLY A 323 -23.56 4.60 6.57
C GLY A 323 -23.39 3.25 5.86
N ALA A 324 -22.15 2.80 5.68
CA ALA A 324 -21.79 1.58 4.96
C ALA A 324 -21.34 0.45 5.91
N SER A 325 -21.85 0.41 7.14
CA SER A 325 -21.52 -0.65 8.10
C SER A 325 -21.83 -2.04 7.55
N SER A 326 -21.04 -3.04 7.97
CA SER A 326 -21.18 -4.44 7.55
C SER A 326 -22.64 -4.92 7.61
N PRO A 327 -23.16 -5.62 6.56
CA PRO A 327 -22.44 -6.18 5.41
C PRO A 327 -22.07 -5.16 4.31
N GLY A 328 -22.45 -3.89 4.47
CA GLY A 328 -21.96 -2.80 3.64
C GLY A 328 -20.44 -2.64 3.68
N TYR A 329 -19.93 -1.85 2.74
CA TYR A 329 -18.50 -1.65 2.57
C TYR A 329 -18.13 -0.31 1.94
N ILE A 330 -16.86 0.01 2.11
CA ILE A 330 -16.15 1.03 1.32
C ILE A 330 -14.96 0.36 0.65
N ILE A 331 -14.59 0.84 -0.53
CA ILE A 331 -13.29 0.60 -1.15
C ILE A 331 -12.63 1.97 -1.27
N THR A 332 -11.39 2.10 -0.80
CA THR A 332 -10.68 3.37 -0.80
C THR A 332 -9.33 3.25 -1.49
N GLU A 333 -9.10 4.17 -2.41
CA GLU A 333 -7.90 4.28 -3.26
C GLU A 333 -7.32 5.71 -3.21
N ALA A 334 -7.96 6.62 -2.46
CA ALA A 334 -7.55 8.01 -2.41
C ALA A 334 -7.61 8.51 -0.96
N ASN A 335 -6.49 8.30 -0.26
CA ASN A 335 -6.34 8.67 1.16
C ASN A 335 -5.11 9.56 1.35
N LEU A 336 -5.27 10.69 2.03
CA LEU A 336 -4.15 11.58 2.36
C LEU A 336 -4.18 12.05 3.79
N TRP A 337 -3.00 12.36 4.32
CA TRP A 337 -2.85 13.12 5.55
C TRP A 337 -2.57 14.59 5.25
N SER A 338 -3.35 15.48 5.83
CA SER A 338 -3.08 16.92 5.80
C SER A 338 -2.34 17.36 7.06
N SER A 339 -1.10 17.80 6.90
CA SER A 339 -0.31 18.36 8.00
C SER A 339 -0.83 19.74 8.45
N HIS A 340 -1.51 20.48 7.56
CA HIS A 340 -2.11 21.78 7.83
C HIS A 340 -3.47 21.68 8.55
N LEU A 341 -4.31 20.73 8.15
CA LEU A 341 -5.63 20.49 8.75
C LEU A 341 -5.57 19.59 9.97
N LYS A 342 -4.48 18.80 10.11
CA LYS A 342 -4.34 17.72 11.10
C LYS A 342 -5.48 16.70 10.99
N LYS A 343 -5.77 16.33 9.74
CA LYS A 343 -6.86 15.42 9.38
C LYS A 343 -6.42 14.47 8.28
N TRP A 344 -6.91 13.25 8.35
CA TRP A 344 -6.98 12.35 7.21
C TRP A 344 -8.13 12.78 6.30
N LEU A 345 -7.90 12.75 4.99
CA LEU A 345 -8.90 12.86 3.94
C LEU A 345 -9.07 11.47 3.33
N PHE A 346 -10.29 10.97 3.30
CA PHE A 346 -10.69 9.77 2.56
C PHE A 346 -11.63 10.16 1.43
N LEU A 347 -11.33 9.69 0.22
CA LEU A 347 -12.18 9.73 -0.94
C LEU A 347 -12.42 8.29 -1.41
N PRO A 348 -13.44 7.60 -0.86
CA PRO A 348 -13.68 6.22 -1.24
C PRO A 348 -14.00 6.11 -2.74
N ARG A 349 -13.36 5.16 -3.42
CA ARG A 349 -13.74 4.74 -4.77
C ARG A 349 -15.19 4.28 -4.77
N ARG A 350 -15.52 3.41 -3.82
CA ARG A 350 -16.84 2.76 -3.71
C ARG A 350 -17.44 2.95 -2.32
N ILE A 351 -18.75 3.15 -2.27
CA ILE A 351 -19.54 3.15 -1.03
C ILE A 351 -20.83 2.36 -1.26
N SER A 352 -21.08 1.36 -0.42
CA SER A 352 -22.31 0.56 -0.49
C SER A 352 -22.82 0.23 0.92
N SER A 353 -24.12 0.38 1.14
CA SER A 353 -24.79 -0.20 2.32
C SER A 353 -25.10 -1.69 2.14
N ASP A 354 -25.05 -2.18 0.89
CA ASP A 354 -25.34 -3.56 0.54
C ASP A 354 -24.07 -4.41 0.59
N LYS A 355 -24.24 -5.72 0.72
CA LYS A 355 -23.15 -6.70 0.62
C LYS A 355 -22.44 -6.55 -0.74
N TYR A 356 -21.11 -6.73 -0.72
CA TYR A 356 -20.28 -6.77 -1.92
C TYR A 356 -20.77 -7.81 -2.93
N ASP A 357 -20.91 -7.35 -4.18
CA ASP A 357 -21.10 -8.14 -5.40
C ASP A 357 -20.27 -7.46 -6.49
N GLU A 358 -19.46 -8.24 -7.21
CA GLU A 358 -18.49 -7.73 -8.18
C GLU A 358 -19.15 -6.95 -9.33
N ASN A 359 -20.34 -7.36 -9.77
CA ASN A 359 -21.06 -6.69 -10.86
C ASN A 359 -21.71 -5.39 -10.38
N GLU A 360 -22.30 -5.41 -9.19
CA GLU A 360 -22.92 -4.23 -8.61
C GLU A 360 -21.88 -3.18 -8.20
N ASP A 361 -20.67 -3.61 -7.83
CA ASP A 361 -19.57 -2.75 -7.39
C ASP A 361 -19.15 -1.70 -8.42
N GLU A 362 -19.16 -2.05 -9.72
CA GLU A 362 -18.85 -1.12 -10.82
C GLU A 362 -19.69 0.17 -10.72
N ARG A 363 -20.91 0.08 -10.16
CA ARG A 363 -21.87 1.17 -10.00
C ARG A 363 -21.99 1.70 -8.57
N LYS A 364 -21.01 1.44 -7.71
CA LYS A 364 -20.95 1.99 -6.32
C LYS A 364 -20.03 3.19 -6.19
N GLY A 365 -19.67 3.83 -7.30
CA GLY A 365 -18.89 5.06 -7.36
C GLY A 365 -19.49 6.18 -6.51
N SER A 366 -18.62 6.96 -5.86
CA SER A 366 -19.01 7.95 -4.85
C SER A 366 -18.49 9.35 -5.19
N ASN A 367 -19.21 10.38 -4.73
CA ASN A 367 -18.76 11.78 -4.68
C ASN A 367 -18.57 12.30 -3.24
N ARG A 368 -18.60 11.41 -2.23
CA ARG A 368 -18.47 11.76 -0.82
C ARG A 368 -17.01 11.77 -0.39
N MET A 369 -16.64 12.71 0.47
CA MET A 369 -15.36 12.76 1.17
C MET A 369 -15.56 12.68 2.68
N VAL A 370 -14.55 12.16 3.38
CA VAL A 370 -14.53 12.12 4.84
C VAL A 370 -13.24 12.75 5.34
N LEU A 371 -13.40 13.77 6.18
CA LEU A 371 -12.30 14.34 6.96
C LEU A 371 -12.32 13.73 8.36
N VAL A 372 -11.23 13.11 8.76
CA VAL A 372 -11.10 12.37 10.03
C VAL A 372 -9.98 12.98 10.86
N ASP A 373 -10.18 13.19 12.15
CA ASP A 373 -9.08 13.58 13.04
C ASP A 373 -8.04 12.45 13.19
N GLU A 374 -6.83 12.80 13.61
CA GLU A 374 -5.72 11.86 13.74
C GLU A 374 -6.04 10.60 14.57
N LYS A 375 -6.90 10.75 15.58
CA LYS A 375 -7.25 9.68 16.51
C LYS A 375 -8.45 8.85 16.08
N PHE A 376 -9.06 9.15 14.92
CA PHE A 376 -10.29 8.50 14.45
C PHE A 376 -11.41 8.55 15.52
N THR A 377 -11.64 9.74 16.07
CA THR A 377 -12.70 10.01 17.07
C THR A 377 -13.75 10.99 16.59
N GLN A 378 -13.43 11.79 15.57
CA GLN A 378 -14.32 12.78 14.97
C GLN A 378 -14.20 12.73 13.45
N THR A 379 -15.34 12.75 12.78
CA THR A 379 -15.43 12.85 11.32
C THR A 379 -16.30 14.01 10.90
N THR A 380 -15.95 14.59 9.75
CA THR A 380 -16.87 15.40 8.95
C THR A 380 -17.04 14.71 7.62
N VAL A 381 -18.28 14.36 7.27
CA VAL A 381 -18.63 13.81 5.96
C VAL A 381 -19.19 14.94 5.11
N LEU A 382 -18.67 15.09 3.89
CA LEU A 382 -19.07 16.13 2.93
C LEU A 382 -19.30 15.49 1.56
N ASP A 383 -20.16 16.10 0.77
CA ASP A 383 -20.31 15.75 -0.64
C ASP A 383 -19.54 16.76 -1.48
N ILE A 384 -18.76 16.28 -2.45
CA ILE A 384 -18.19 17.11 -3.50
C ILE A 384 -19.34 17.52 -4.43
N LYS A 385 -19.53 18.82 -4.57
CA LYS A 385 -20.72 19.46 -5.19
C LYS A 385 -20.66 19.44 -6.72
N MET A 386 -20.51 18.25 -7.26
CA MET A 386 -20.53 17.99 -8.69
C MET A 386 -21.91 18.31 -9.27
N SER A 387 -21.96 18.80 -10.50
CA SER A 387 -23.21 19.04 -11.22
C SER A 387 -23.94 17.74 -11.58
N VAL A 388 -23.17 16.68 -11.88
CA VAL A 388 -23.65 15.32 -12.15
C VAL A 388 -22.76 14.34 -11.39
N ALA A 389 -23.36 13.44 -10.63
CA ALA A 389 -22.67 12.33 -9.98
C ALA A 389 -22.97 11.04 -10.73
N ASP A 390 -22.01 10.56 -11.54
CA ASP A 390 -22.08 9.25 -12.18
C ASP A 390 -21.62 8.17 -11.20
N SER A 391 -22.46 7.15 -11.01
CA SER A 391 -22.22 5.98 -10.15
C SER A 391 -21.09 5.07 -10.65
N LEU A 392 -20.69 5.17 -11.92
CA LEU A 392 -19.57 4.42 -12.45
C LEU A 392 -18.21 5.01 -12.02
N HIS A 393 -18.17 6.30 -11.69
CA HIS A 393 -16.94 7.02 -11.39
C HIS A 393 -16.55 6.85 -9.92
N GLY A 394 -15.37 6.31 -9.66
CA GLY A 394 -14.81 6.18 -8.32
C GLY A 394 -13.47 6.91 -8.20
N PHE A 395 -13.21 7.57 -7.06
CA PHE A 395 -11.91 8.18 -6.81
C PHE A 395 -10.80 7.14 -6.76
N SER A 396 -9.72 7.38 -7.51
CA SER A 396 -8.56 6.50 -7.62
C SER A 396 -7.27 7.11 -7.08
N THR A 397 -7.18 8.44 -6.93
CA THR A 397 -6.04 9.13 -6.30
C THR A 397 -6.40 10.58 -5.99
N VAL A 398 -5.64 11.22 -5.11
CA VAL A 398 -5.80 12.64 -4.74
C VAL A 398 -4.47 13.25 -4.32
N ALA A 399 -4.28 14.54 -4.61
CA ALA A 399 -3.15 15.35 -4.14
C ALA A 399 -3.62 16.75 -3.67
N PHE A 400 -3.05 17.27 -2.59
CA PHE A 400 -3.31 18.65 -2.17
C PHE A 400 -2.55 19.64 -3.04
N VAL A 401 -3.22 20.70 -3.50
CA VAL A 401 -2.59 21.71 -4.35
C VAL A 401 -1.57 22.53 -3.54
N PRO A 402 -0.30 22.62 -3.97
CA PRO A 402 0.74 23.31 -3.23
C PRO A 402 0.40 24.78 -2.94
N GLY A 403 0.81 25.27 -1.77
CA GLY A 403 0.57 26.65 -1.35
C GLY A 403 -0.87 26.97 -0.93
N THR A 404 -1.80 26.01 -0.98
CA THR A 404 -3.21 26.22 -0.58
C THR A 404 -3.49 25.87 0.88
N LYS A 405 -2.48 25.45 1.65
CA LYS A 405 -2.63 24.93 3.03
C LYS A 405 -3.66 23.80 3.09
N ASP A 406 -3.58 22.90 2.11
CA ASP A 406 -4.45 21.75 1.91
C ASP A 406 -5.94 22.10 1.78
N ARG A 407 -6.26 23.34 1.37
CA ARG A 407 -7.63 23.78 1.13
C ARG A 407 -8.16 23.39 -0.24
N HIS A 408 -7.28 23.19 -1.23
CA HIS A 408 -7.68 22.69 -2.53
C HIS A 408 -7.02 21.34 -2.78
N ALA A 409 -7.75 20.43 -3.41
CA ALA A 409 -7.23 19.14 -3.83
C ALA A 409 -7.59 18.87 -5.29
N VAL A 410 -6.67 18.25 -6.02
CA VAL A 410 -6.93 17.62 -7.31
C VAL A 410 -7.10 16.13 -7.08
N ALA A 411 -8.08 15.52 -7.72
CA ALA A 411 -8.30 14.08 -7.65
C ALA A 411 -8.55 13.52 -9.04
N ILE A 412 -8.26 12.23 -9.20
CA ILE A 412 -8.68 11.47 -10.37
C ILE A 412 -9.80 10.52 -9.96
N ARG A 413 -10.79 10.37 -10.85
CA ARG A 413 -11.80 9.32 -10.79
C ARG A 413 -11.61 8.40 -11.98
N SER A 414 -11.45 7.10 -11.74
CA SER A 414 -11.44 6.09 -12.79
C SER A 414 -12.79 5.38 -12.89
N VAL A 415 -13.04 4.80 -14.05
CA VAL A 415 -14.24 4.01 -14.36
C VAL A 415 -13.80 2.71 -14.97
N GLU A 416 -14.48 1.67 -14.53
CA GLU A 416 -14.50 0.34 -15.13
C GLU A 416 -15.96 0.02 -15.42
N GLU A 417 -16.24 -0.35 -16.67
CA GLU A 417 -17.56 -0.70 -17.15
C GLU A 417 -17.46 -1.95 -18.01
N ASP A 418 -18.28 -2.95 -17.69
CA ASP A 418 -18.29 -4.25 -18.36
C ASP A 418 -16.96 -5.02 -18.17
N CYS A 419 -16.32 -4.88 -17.01
CA CYS A 419 -15.01 -5.50 -16.72
C CYS A 419 -15.15 -6.83 -15.95
N VAL A 420 -16.32 -7.12 -15.38
CA VAL A 420 -16.58 -8.40 -14.69
C VAL A 420 -16.58 -9.57 -15.67
N GLY A 421 -16.02 -10.71 -15.24
CA GLY A 421 -15.96 -11.95 -16.03
C GLY A 421 -14.65 -12.16 -16.78
N GLY A 422 -13.71 -11.21 -16.71
CA GLY A 422 -12.34 -11.37 -17.21
C GLY A 422 -12.20 -11.29 -18.73
N GLU A 423 -13.23 -10.79 -19.42
CA GLU A 423 -13.18 -10.52 -20.86
C GLU A 423 -12.63 -9.11 -21.09
N GLU A 424 -11.32 -8.97 -21.23
CA GLU A 424 -10.67 -7.64 -21.34
C GLU A 424 -11.09 -6.87 -22.58
N ASP A 425 -11.47 -7.57 -23.65
CA ASP A 425 -11.91 -6.97 -24.91
C ASP A 425 -13.21 -6.17 -24.79
N ILE A 426 -14.00 -6.39 -23.72
CA ILE A 426 -15.23 -5.63 -23.44
C ILE A 426 -15.06 -4.60 -22.32
N CYS A 427 -14.02 -4.74 -21.47
CA CYS A 427 -13.77 -3.85 -20.35
C CYS A 427 -13.43 -2.43 -20.84
N LYS A 428 -14.26 -1.46 -20.45
CA LYS A 428 -14.10 -0.05 -20.82
C LYS A 428 -13.53 0.73 -19.66
N GLN A 429 -12.32 1.24 -19.86
CA GLN A 429 -11.64 2.06 -18.88
C GLN A 429 -11.57 3.52 -19.31
N ARG A 430 -11.72 4.42 -18.34
CA ARG A 430 -11.63 5.88 -18.55
C ARG A 430 -11.29 6.57 -17.24
N SER A 431 -10.67 7.75 -17.34
CA SER A 431 -10.26 8.54 -16.19
C SER A 431 -10.66 10.00 -16.35
N TYR A 432 -10.91 10.66 -15.22
CA TYR A 432 -11.35 12.04 -15.16
C TYR A 432 -10.65 12.77 -14.03
N MET A 433 -10.32 14.03 -14.24
CA MET A 433 -9.69 14.90 -13.25
C MET A 433 -10.68 15.94 -12.73
N ILE A 434 -10.61 16.22 -11.44
CA ILE A 434 -11.48 17.20 -10.77
C ILE A 434 -10.67 17.98 -9.72
N VAL A 435 -11.02 19.25 -9.51
CA VAL A 435 -10.44 20.05 -8.42
C VAL A 435 -11.56 20.58 -7.53
N PHE A 436 -11.39 20.49 -6.22
CA PHE A 436 -12.38 20.93 -5.24
C PHE A 436 -11.74 21.54 -4.00
N GLU A 437 -12.53 22.33 -3.26
CA GLU A 437 -12.16 22.86 -1.94
C GLU A 437 -12.50 21.82 -0.85
N THR A 438 -11.52 21.51 -0.01
CA THR A 438 -11.50 20.32 0.85
C THR A 438 -12.40 20.41 2.07
N LEU A 439 -12.74 21.63 2.54
CA LEU A 439 -13.59 21.83 3.71
C LEU A 439 -15.07 22.01 3.38
N THR A 440 -15.39 22.28 2.12
CA THR A 440 -16.74 22.64 1.65
C THR A 440 -17.26 21.75 0.53
N GLY A 441 -16.36 21.03 -0.16
CA GLY A 441 -16.69 20.24 -1.35
C GLY A 441 -17.03 21.09 -2.58
N ASN A 442 -16.79 22.41 -2.54
CA ASN A 442 -17.07 23.28 -3.69
C ASN A 442 -16.13 22.94 -4.85
N ILE A 443 -16.69 22.84 -6.05
CA ILE A 443 -15.92 22.59 -7.27
C ILE A 443 -15.09 23.83 -7.63
N LEU A 444 -13.83 23.59 -7.96
CA LEU A 444 -12.89 24.57 -8.48
C LEU A 444 -12.43 24.22 -9.90
N MET A 445 -12.68 23.00 -10.37
CA MET A 445 -12.61 22.59 -11.78
C MET A 445 -13.59 21.44 -11.96
N ASP A 446 -14.51 21.56 -12.92
CA ASP A 446 -15.44 20.48 -13.24
C ASP A 446 -14.69 19.23 -13.71
N GLU A 447 -15.35 18.08 -13.51
CA GLU A 447 -14.80 16.79 -13.93
C GLU A 447 -14.49 16.80 -15.44
N THR A 448 -13.21 16.66 -15.76
CA THR A 448 -12.67 16.75 -17.12
C THR A 448 -12.04 15.42 -17.50
N ARG A 449 -12.45 14.85 -18.63
CA ARG A 449 -11.92 13.57 -19.10
C ARG A 449 -10.43 13.67 -19.44
N ILE A 450 -9.66 12.68 -19.01
CA ILE A 450 -8.28 12.47 -19.46
C ILE A 450 -8.36 11.66 -20.76
N ASP A 451 -8.14 12.33 -21.89
CA ASP A 451 -8.22 11.70 -23.20
C ASP A 451 -6.98 10.85 -23.48
N SER A 452 -7.12 9.53 -23.34
CA SER A 452 -6.09 8.54 -23.69
C SER A 452 -6.61 7.59 -24.77
N LYS A 453 -5.69 7.03 -25.57
CA LYS A 453 -5.98 5.96 -26.53
C LYS A 453 -4.96 4.82 -26.37
N PRO A 454 -5.36 3.62 -25.90
CA PRO A 454 -6.72 3.25 -25.46
C PRO A 454 -7.16 4.03 -24.20
N GLY A 455 -8.44 3.92 -23.84
CA GLY A 455 -8.92 4.37 -22.54
C GLY A 455 -8.23 3.56 -21.44
N VAL A 456 -7.70 4.24 -20.40
CA VAL A 456 -6.96 3.61 -19.30
C VAL A 456 -7.35 4.24 -17.96
N LYS A 457 -7.06 3.54 -16.87
CA LYS A 457 -7.18 4.06 -15.50
C LYS A 457 -5.90 4.82 -15.15
N TYR A 458 -6.06 6.03 -14.63
CA TYR A 458 -5.00 6.75 -13.92
C TYR A 458 -5.30 6.66 -12.44
N GLU A 459 -4.36 6.11 -11.67
CA GLU A 459 -4.58 5.71 -10.28
C GLU A 459 -3.49 6.23 -9.34
N GLY A 460 -2.56 7.03 -9.85
CA GLY A 460 -1.66 7.80 -9.00
C GLY A 460 -1.46 9.20 -9.57
N LEU A 461 -1.43 10.21 -8.70
CA LEU A 461 -1.17 11.60 -9.07
C LEU A 461 -0.35 12.30 -8.00
N GLU A 462 0.69 13.03 -8.42
CA GLU A 462 1.52 13.80 -7.51
C GLU A 462 1.98 15.13 -8.14
N PHE A 463 2.10 16.17 -7.33
CA PHE A 463 2.71 17.43 -7.73
C PHE A 463 4.23 17.30 -7.79
N VAL A 464 4.75 17.18 -9.01
CA VAL A 464 6.17 16.95 -9.27
C VAL A 464 6.57 17.57 -10.61
N ASP A 465 7.82 18.05 -10.71
CA ASP A 465 8.44 18.39 -11.99
C ASP A 465 9.29 17.23 -12.51
N ILE A 466 8.69 16.37 -13.35
CA ILE A 466 9.38 15.22 -13.96
C ILE A 466 10.43 15.60 -15.02
N TYR A 467 10.59 16.90 -15.31
CA TYR A 467 11.67 17.42 -16.13
C TYR A 467 12.94 17.75 -15.32
N THR A 468 12.89 17.57 -14.00
CA THR A 468 14.08 17.67 -13.15
C THR A 468 15.14 16.69 -13.65
N SER A 469 16.31 17.23 -14.04
CA SER A 469 17.43 16.42 -14.51
C SER A 469 18.00 15.55 -13.38
N GLU A 470 18.46 14.36 -13.75
CA GLU A 470 19.22 13.48 -12.88
C GLU A 470 20.47 14.19 -12.33
N PRO A 471 20.81 14.06 -11.04
CA PRO A 471 21.99 14.71 -10.51
C PRO A 471 23.27 14.13 -11.12
N THR A 472 24.24 14.98 -11.41
CA THR A 472 25.59 14.55 -11.79
C THR A 472 26.37 14.19 -10.53
N PHE A 473 26.48 12.89 -10.23
CA PHE A 473 27.31 12.41 -9.12
C PHE A 473 28.76 12.31 -9.60
N THR A 474 29.63 13.18 -9.07
CA THR A 474 31.08 13.21 -9.32
C THR A 474 31.86 12.37 -8.32
#